data_AF-A0A9X8UIS3-F1
#
_entry.id   AF-A0A9X8UIS3-F1
#
_cell.length_a   1.000
_cell.length_b   1.000
_cell.length_c   1.000
_cell.angle_alpha   90.00
_cell.angle_beta   90.00
_cell.angle_gamma   90.00
#
_symmetry.space_group_name_H-M   'P 1'
#
loop_
_entity.id
_entity.type
_entity.pdbx_description
1 polymer ?
#
loop_
_entity_poly.entity_id
_entity_poly.type
_entity_poly.pdbx_seq_one_letter_code
_entity_poly.pdbx_strand_id
1 'polypeptide(L)'
;MILKACLVDSAFKHVRKQELRESFFDRPFLPITAVKNERFAFQMLVRTDRRCMCCLDETNYLNWDGLYDRVRIEMKASTPLVQDLQMRFEGYVPDDAGTLTADPILEVGNCSLDELVPQAVWVDGAVLPEFEGDEISIDFTFYHQAGFGDEERILTLSATVRVAPVVLPSLRENSVYHFYLWQHPSNWAKTFGVRLWGEDHFAVIENMLKELSSVGISTTTLVVSEFPWNGQMCCTEYEYPSDLYEHNIVKVYKGKDGRFWCNFDVMDRYLALCEKYHMCREIDLMGLIYIWAGVAEGQFAQGQVMNIKENAGKNAPGNPFDDYSDGVRIRYYDESDGLYKYMHKKAELGEYVRLLFYHFVEKGLWERVSLFSDEPVDVEVCGKWMETIKGFVPELRVNIRLGVFNEEIIETYGEQEKNLVTHFSGVLCHREMVMKVKDQNRKRGGTFDWAICCTPDHPNTFIQSPLIEARLTSWMTYQMDMDGYENWKFAIWPSDPWNRVSYKDPSWLSGDMFYVYPNHNGKPCSSVRWENIRLGLQDYNLFRMLEEKGVSLREMRELYLDPVLTPFEEAKVEFDVYSTRPEIHFGYSRDYRDYENIRAKLIGRLASFQID
;
A
#
# COMPACT_ATOMS: atom_id res chain seq x y z
N MET A 1 -31.10 2.58 29.16
CA MET A 1 -29.89 1.98 28.58
C MET A 1 -28.68 2.68 29.18
N ILE A 2 -27.61 1.95 29.50
CA ILE A 2 -26.33 2.54 29.91
C ILE A 2 -25.38 2.47 28.70
N LEU A 3 -24.87 3.63 28.29
CA LEU A 3 -23.90 3.76 27.22
C LEU A 3 -22.59 4.31 27.80
N LYS A 4 -21.47 3.71 27.41
CA LYS A 4 -20.13 4.26 27.63
C LYS A 4 -19.48 4.53 26.29
N ALA A 5 -18.80 5.66 26.18
CA ALA A 5 -17.94 5.97 25.05
C ALA A 5 -16.65 6.62 25.52
N CYS A 6 -15.55 6.33 24.83
CA CYS A 6 -14.28 7.02 25.01
C CYS A 6 -13.56 7.19 23.68
N LEU A 7 -12.65 8.16 23.63
CA LEU A 7 -11.80 8.41 22.46
C LEU A 7 -10.46 7.69 22.62
N VAL A 8 -9.97 7.19 21.50
CA VAL A 8 -8.68 6.54 21.37
C VAL A 8 -7.96 7.06 20.14
N ASP A 9 -6.63 6.95 20.12
CA ASP A 9 -5.83 7.41 19.00
C ASP A 9 -6.06 6.57 17.73
N SER A 10 -5.62 7.10 16.59
CA SER A 10 -5.76 6.44 15.29
C SER A 10 -4.99 5.12 15.18
N ALA A 11 -3.99 4.89 16.05
CA ALA A 11 -3.18 3.67 16.08
C ALA A 11 -3.67 2.66 17.13
N PHE A 12 -4.85 2.86 17.73
CA PHE A 12 -5.46 1.86 18.59
C PHE A 12 -5.99 0.69 17.75
N LYS A 13 -5.57 -0.54 18.05
CA LYS A 13 -6.06 -1.74 17.35
C LYS A 13 -7.10 -2.45 18.21
N HIS A 14 -8.39 -2.25 17.91
CA HIS A 14 -9.46 -2.92 18.67
C HIS A 14 -9.60 -4.40 18.30
N VAL A 15 -9.72 -5.27 19.30
CA VAL A 15 -10.08 -6.68 19.12
C VAL A 15 -11.50 -6.89 19.61
N ARG A 16 -12.41 -7.35 18.73
CA ARG A 16 -13.88 -7.25 18.93
C ARG A 16 -14.35 -7.75 20.30
N LYS A 17 -13.87 -8.90 20.75
CA LYS A 17 -14.29 -9.54 22.02
C LYS A 17 -13.29 -9.40 23.15
N GLN A 18 -12.35 -8.47 23.03
CA GLN A 18 -11.41 -8.18 24.11
C GLN A 18 -12.16 -7.47 25.25
N GLU A 19 -12.05 -8.02 26.46
CA GLU A 19 -12.60 -7.36 27.64
C GLU A 19 -11.81 -6.10 27.97
N LEU A 20 -12.47 -4.95 27.87
CA LEU A 20 -11.95 -3.67 28.34
C LEU A 20 -12.46 -3.39 29.76
N ARG A 21 -11.53 -3.11 30.68
CA ARG A 21 -11.89 -2.73 32.06
C ARG A 21 -12.70 -1.44 32.06
N GLU A 22 -13.58 -1.27 33.03
CA GLU A 22 -14.40 -0.06 33.17
C GLU A 22 -13.57 1.24 33.17
N SER A 23 -12.42 1.22 33.84
CA SER A 23 -11.48 2.36 33.91
C SER A 23 -10.89 2.75 32.55
N PHE A 24 -10.98 1.91 31.53
CA PHE A 24 -10.52 2.23 30.18
C PHE A 24 -11.40 3.30 29.53
N PHE A 25 -12.71 3.31 29.84
CA PHE A 25 -13.63 4.32 29.31
C PHE A 25 -13.50 5.67 30.02
N ASP A 26 -12.86 5.70 31.18
CA ASP A 26 -12.62 6.93 31.96
C ASP A 26 -11.27 7.59 31.61
N ARG A 27 -10.54 7.02 30.64
CA ARG A 27 -9.20 7.50 30.27
C ARG A 27 -9.29 8.89 29.61
N PRO A 28 -8.37 9.82 29.93
CA PRO A 28 -8.32 11.10 29.22
C PRO A 28 -7.85 10.88 27.78
N PHE A 29 -8.49 11.57 26.85
CA PHE A 29 -8.01 11.67 25.47
C PHE A 29 -7.10 12.89 25.34
N LEU A 30 -5.94 12.70 24.73
CA LEU A 30 -5.05 13.82 24.47
C LEU A 30 -5.54 14.62 23.25
N PRO A 31 -5.38 15.95 23.25
CA PRO A 31 -5.61 16.73 22.05
C PRO A 31 -4.74 16.23 20.90
N ILE A 32 -5.33 16.18 19.71
CA ILE A 32 -4.62 15.82 18.48
C ILE A 32 -3.86 17.05 18.01
N THR A 33 -2.59 16.90 17.65
CA THR A 33 -1.84 17.99 17.03
C THR A 33 -1.91 17.88 15.51
N ALA A 34 -2.37 18.95 14.87
CA ALA A 34 -2.44 19.07 13.42
C ALA A 34 -1.89 20.43 12.95
N VAL A 35 -1.63 20.53 11.66
CA VAL A 35 -1.31 21.78 10.96
C VAL A 35 -2.37 22.05 9.88
N LYS A 36 -2.30 23.20 9.22
CA LYS A 36 -3.22 23.51 8.11
C LYS A 36 -2.93 22.61 6.90
N ASN A 37 -3.96 22.26 6.15
CA ASN A 37 -3.88 21.33 5.00
C ASN A 37 -3.52 19.88 5.37
N GLU A 38 -3.72 19.49 6.64
CA GLU A 38 -3.41 18.16 7.13
C GLU A 38 -4.68 17.36 7.43
N ARG A 39 -4.71 16.08 7.04
CA ARG A 39 -5.68 15.10 7.54
C ARG A 39 -5.30 14.62 8.94
N PHE A 40 -6.26 14.62 9.85
CA PHE A 40 -6.13 14.00 11.17
C PHE A 40 -7.14 12.86 11.29
N ALA A 41 -6.85 11.92 12.19
CA ALA A 41 -7.78 10.87 12.55
C ALA A 41 -7.62 10.42 14.00
N PHE A 42 -8.68 9.82 14.53
CA PHE A 42 -8.75 9.15 15.82
C PHE A 42 -9.91 8.16 15.79
N GLN A 43 -10.13 7.44 16.89
CA GLN A 43 -11.26 6.52 16.97
C GLN A 43 -12.07 6.78 18.24
N MET A 44 -13.28 6.25 18.24
CA MET A 44 -14.18 6.25 19.38
C MET A 44 -14.64 4.82 19.63
N LEU A 45 -14.54 4.37 20.87
CA LEU A 45 -15.13 3.10 21.30
C LEU A 45 -16.48 3.37 21.93
N VAL A 46 -17.51 2.66 21.49
CA VAL A 46 -18.88 2.75 22.01
C VAL A 46 -19.30 1.39 22.54
N ARG A 47 -19.83 1.34 23.76
CA ARG A 47 -20.32 0.10 24.40
C ARG A 47 -21.63 0.35 25.13
N THR A 48 -22.57 -0.59 25.01
CA THR A 48 -23.87 -0.53 25.67
C THR A 48 -24.10 -1.72 26.59
N ASP A 49 -24.96 -1.54 27.60
CA ASP A 49 -25.38 -2.60 28.55
C ASP A 49 -26.40 -3.59 27.98
N ARG A 50 -26.78 -3.43 26.73
CA ARG A 50 -27.76 -4.25 26.00
C ARG A 50 -27.54 -4.08 24.51
N ARG A 51 -28.01 -5.05 23.74
CA ARG A 51 -28.00 -4.97 22.28
C ARG A 51 -28.89 -3.82 21.78
N CYS A 52 -28.38 -3.02 20.85
CA CYS A 52 -29.12 -1.92 20.22
C CYS A 52 -28.64 -1.69 18.77
N MET A 53 -29.40 -0.92 18.00
CA MET A 53 -28.94 -0.44 16.69
C MET A 53 -28.29 0.94 16.87
N CYS A 54 -27.09 1.14 16.34
CA CYS A 54 -26.39 2.42 16.34
C CYS A 54 -26.39 3.05 14.94
N CYS A 55 -26.78 4.31 14.84
CA CYS A 55 -26.74 5.10 13.61
C CYS A 55 -25.77 6.27 13.75
N LEU A 56 -24.97 6.54 12.72
CA LEU A 56 -24.00 7.64 12.65
C LEU A 56 -24.53 8.82 11.81
N ASP A 57 -25.75 8.72 11.32
CA ASP A 57 -26.42 9.73 10.51
C ASP A 57 -27.87 9.94 11.02
N GLU A 58 -28.68 10.68 10.25
CA GLU A 58 -30.08 10.97 10.58
C GLU A 58 -31.04 9.81 10.25
N THR A 59 -30.50 8.67 9.80
CA THR A 59 -31.35 7.53 9.45
C THR A 59 -31.88 6.83 10.71
N ASN A 60 -33.07 6.25 10.57
CA ASN A 60 -33.78 5.60 11.67
C ASN A 60 -33.90 4.09 11.42
N TYR A 61 -32.76 3.41 11.25
CA TYR A 61 -32.74 1.97 10.95
C TYR A 61 -33.21 1.13 12.13
N LEU A 62 -33.98 0.09 11.82
CA LEU A 62 -34.33 -0.96 12.76
C LEU A 62 -33.49 -2.20 12.48
N ASN A 63 -33.23 -2.97 13.52
CA ASN A 63 -32.63 -4.30 13.40
C ASN A 63 -33.60 -5.26 12.69
N TRP A 64 -33.06 -6.15 11.86
CA TRP A 64 -33.86 -7.08 11.06
C TRP A 64 -34.64 -8.09 11.91
N ASP A 65 -34.15 -8.41 13.11
CA ASP A 65 -34.69 -9.40 14.03
C ASP A 65 -35.61 -8.81 15.11
N GLY A 66 -35.85 -7.49 15.11
CA GLY A 66 -36.86 -6.89 15.98
C GLY A 66 -36.71 -5.42 16.30
N LEU A 67 -37.66 -4.92 17.09
CA LEU A 67 -37.66 -3.56 17.62
C LEU A 67 -36.76 -3.48 18.86
N TYR A 68 -35.48 -3.19 18.64
CA TYR A 68 -34.51 -2.91 19.70
C TYR A 68 -34.44 -1.41 20.02
N ASP A 69 -33.79 -1.09 21.14
CA ASP A 69 -33.32 0.26 21.44
C ASP A 69 -32.39 0.75 20.32
N ARG A 70 -32.34 2.07 20.14
CA ARG A 70 -31.46 2.73 19.18
C ARG A 70 -30.58 3.76 19.85
N VAL A 71 -29.39 3.90 19.30
CA VAL A 71 -28.43 4.94 19.59
C VAL A 71 -28.21 5.71 18.30
N ARG A 72 -28.31 7.03 18.34
CA ARG A 72 -27.82 7.89 17.27
C ARG A 72 -26.67 8.73 17.79
N ILE A 73 -25.60 8.81 17.02
CA ILE A 73 -24.46 9.66 17.32
C ILE A 73 -24.48 10.82 16.34
N GLU A 74 -24.50 12.04 16.84
CA GLU A 74 -24.32 13.25 16.06
C GLU A 74 -22.92 13.78 16.28
N MET A 75 -22.22 14.17 15.22
CA MET A 75 -20.90 14.80 15.26
C MET A 75 -20.97 16.20 14.69
N LYS A 76 -20.39 17.18 15.40
CA LYS A 76 -20.30 18.59 14.97
C LYS A 76 -18.92 19.14 15.25
N ALA A 77 -18.30 19.77 14.25
CA ALA A 77 -17.11 20.59 14.46
C ALA A 77 -17.50 22.03 14.84
N SER A 78 -16.63 22.70 15.61
CA SER A 78 -16.78 24.11 15.96
C SER A 78 -16.64 25.07 14.77
N THR A 79 -16.23 24.57 13.61
CA THR A 79 -15.99 25.34 12.38
C THR A 79 -16.35 24.51 11.15
N PRO A 80 -16.84 25.12 10.05
CA PRO A 80 -16.98 24.44 8.76
C PRO A 80 -15.64 24.21 8.04
N LEU A 81 -14.53 24.72 8.58
CA LEU A 81 -13.19 24.64 7.97
C LEU A 81 -12.48 23.29 8.24
N VAL A 82 -13.26 22.22 8.39
CA VAL A 82 -12.79 20.83 8.38
C VAL A 82 -13.42 20.14 7.17
N GLN A 83 -12.59 19.82 6.19
CA GLN A 83 -13.01 19.12 4.99
C GLN A 83 -13.17 17.63 5.27
N ASP A 84 -14.15 17.01 4.60
CA ASP A 84 -14.43 15.57 4.65
C ASP A 84 -14.51 15.00 6.08
N LEU A 85 -15.02 15.79 7.04
CA LEU A 85 -15.20 15.33 8.41
C LEU A 85 -16.25 14.22 8.45
N GLN A 86 -15.83 13.00 8.80
CA GLN A 86 -16.66 11.81 8.77
C GLN A 86 -16.43 10.93 10.00
N MET A 87 -17.47 10.17 10.35
CA MET A 87 -17.36 9.06 11.28
C MET A 87 -17.92 7.79 10.64
N ARG A 88 -17.17 6.70 10.73
CA ARG A 88 -17.45 5.43 10.04
C ARG A 88 -17.18 4.26 10.98
N PHE A 89 -18.00 3.23 10.94
CA PHE A 89 -17.76 2.04 11.76
C PHE A 89 -16.51 1.31 11.30
N GLU A 90 -15.71 0.82 12.25
CA GLU A 90 -14.67 -0.14 11.93
C GLU A 90 -15.27 -1.55 11.85
N GLY A 91 -14.98 -2.26 10.77
CA GLY A 91 -15.31 -3.67 10.61
C GLY A 91 -14.22 -4.55 11.20
N TYR A 92 -14.58 -5.80 11.47
CA TYR A 92 -13.70 -6.79 12.08
C TYR A 92 -13.50 -7.96 11.15
N VAL A 93 -12.24 -8.36 10.98
CA VAL A 93 -11.82 -9.47 10.14
C VAL A 93 -10.92 -10.41 10.93
N PRO A 94 -10.86 -11.72 10.61
CA PRO A 94 -9.98 -12.63 11.30
C PRO A 94 -8.51 -12.35 10.96
N ASP A 95 -7.65 -12.30 11.99
CA ASP A 95 -6.21 -12.45 11.82
C ASP A 95 -5.80 -13.93 11.69
N ASP A 96 -4.50 -14.19 11.61
CA ASP A 96 -3.95 -15.54 11.44
C ASP A 96 -4.23 -16.47 12.64
N ALA A 97 -4.55 -15.91 13.81
CA ALA A 97 -5.01 -16.67 14.97
C ALA A 97 -6.54 -16.86 15.01
N GLY A 98 -7.27 -16.37 14.01
CA GLY A 98 -8.73 -16.36 13.94
C GLY A 98 -9.38 -15.32 14.86
N THR A 99 -8.59 -14.40 15.43
CA THR A 99 -9.09 -13.34 16.29
C THR A 99 -9.69 -12.23 15.43
N LEU A 100 -10.91 -11.80 15.78
CA LEU A 100 -11.59 -10.72 15.06
C LEU A 100 -11.00 -9.36 15.45
N THR A 101 -10.22 -8.81 14.55
CA THR A 101 -9.43 -7.60 14.75
C THR A 101 -9.94 -6.49 13.84
N ALA A 102 -10.05 -5.27 14.37
CA ALA A 102 -10.55 -4.11 13.63
C ALA A 102 -9.59 -3.73 12.50
N ASP A 103 -10.09 -3.57 11.28
CA ASP A 103 -9.24 -3.18 10.16
C ASP A 103 -9.96 -2.35 9.09
N PRO A 104 -10.99 -2.86 8.38
CA PRO A 104 -11.71 -2.08 7.39
C PRO A 104 -12.48 -0.90 8.02
N ILE A 105 -12.50 0.24 7.35
CA ILE A 105 -13.33 1.40 7.71
C ILE A 105 -14.57 1.36 6.82
N LEU A 106 -15.70 0.94 7.40
CA LEU A 106 -16.91 0.61 6.66
C LEU A 106 -17.69 1.84 6.21
N GLU A 107 -18.17 1.80 4.97
CA GLU A 107 -19.05 2.82 4.37
C GLU A 107 -20.54 2.52 4.67
N VAL A 108 -20.86 2.28 5.95
CA VAL A 108 -22.24 2.01 6.42
C VAL A 108 -22.64 3.01 7.49
N GLY A 109 -23.86 3.56 7.39
CA GLY A 109 -24.38 4.55 8.34
C GLY A 109 -24.94 3.97 9.64
N ASN A 110 -25.09 2.64 9.72
CA ASN A 110 -25.64 1.96 10.90
C ASN A 110 -24.98 0.60 11.15
N CYS A 111 -24.96 0.16 12.42
CA CYS A 111 -24.59 -1.19 12.80
C CYS A 111 -25.30 -1.65 14.09
N SER A 112 -25.46 -2.97 14.26
CA SER A 112 -25.93 -3.53 15.53
C SER A 112 -24.79 -3.58 16.53
N LEU A 113 -24.98 -2.98 17.70
CA LEU A 113 -24.07 -3.08 18.84
C LEU A 113 -24.45 -4.29 19.68
N ASP A 114 -23.49 -5.18 19.94
CA ASP A 114 -23.67 -6.33 20.82
C ASP A 114 -23.57 -5.90 22.30
N GLU A 115 -24.31 -6.58 23.17
CA GLU A 115 -24.30 -6.30 24.62
C GLU A 115 -22.89 -6.46 25.21
N LEU A 116 -22.41 -5.41 25.89
CA LEU A 116 -21.10 -5.35 26.56
C LEU A 116 -19.88 -5.51 25.64
N VAL A 117 -20.07 -5.51 24.33
CA VAL A 117 -19.00 -5.57 23.33
C VAL A 117 -18.74 -4.16 22.79
N PRO A 118 -17.53 -3.60 22.95
CA PRO A 118 -17.21 -2.32 22.34
C PRO A 118 -17.22 -2.40 20.81
N GLN A 119 -17.72 -1.36 20.16
CA GLN A 119 -17.63 -1.13 18.72
C GLN A 119 -16.74 0.09 18.49
N ALA A 120 -15.76 -0.06 17.60
CA ALA A 120 -14.89 1.04 17.19
C ALA A 120 -15.52 1.82 16.05
N VAL A 121 -15.37 3.15 16.11
CA VAL A 121 -15.81 4.12 15.11
C VAL A 121 -14.61 4.98 14.76
N TRP A 122 -14.19 4.92 13.51
CA TRP A 122 -13.14 5.77 12.95
C TRP A 122 -13.67 7.18 12.72
N VAL A 123 -12.91 8.19 13.11
CA VAL A 123 -13.22 9.61 12.86
C VAL A 123 -12.02 10.26 12.19
N ASP A 124 -12.24 10.90 11.04
CA ASP A 124 -11.22 11.64 10.32
C ASP A 124 -11.77 12.89 9.64
N GLY A 125 -10.87 13.81 9.34
CA GLY A 125 -11.14 15.04 8.61
C GLY A 125 -9.84 15.73 8.23
N ALA A 126 -9.93 16.78 7.41
CA ALA A 126 -8.77 17.58 7.00
C ALA A 126 -8.93 19.03 7.44
N VAL A 127 -7.92 19.59 8.09
CA VAL A 127 -7.89 21.02 8.41
C VAL A 127 -7.69 21.81 7.12
N LEU A 128 -8.63 22.70 6.78
CA LEU A 128 -8.50 23.51 5.58
C LEU A 128 -7.36 24.54 5.69
N PRO A 129 -6.64 24.85 4.59
CA PRO A 129 -5.56 25.85 4.56
C PRO A 129 -5.96 27.23 5.10
N GLU A 130 -7.24 27.59 4.96
CA GLU A 130 -7.82 28.89 5.34
C GLU A 130 -8.13 28.99 6.84
N PHE A 131 -7.91 27.94 7.63
CA PHE A 131 -8.16 27.99 9.07
C PHE A 131 -7.20 28.97 9.77
N GLU A 132 -7.73 29.87 10.59
CA GLU A 132 -6.96 30.91 11.30
C GLU A 132 -6.98 30.79 12.84
N GLY A 133 -7.69 29.80 13.38
CA GLY A 133 -7.71 29.52 14.82
C GLY A 133 -6.52 28.69 15.29
N ASP A 134 -6.52 28.36 16.59
CA ASP A 134 -5.56 27.49 17.26
C ASP A 134 -6.17 26.15 17.69
N GLU A 135 -7.50 26.05 17.71
CA GLU A 135 -8.21 24.89 18.21
C GLU A 135 -9.54 24.64 17.48
N ILE A 136 -9.83 23.37 17.19
CA ILE A 136 -11.10 22.89 16.66
C ILE A 136 -11.67 21.89 17.66
N SER A 137 -12.90 22.12 18.13
CA SER A 137 -13.64 21.15 18.94
C SER A 137 -14.47 20.27 18.01
N ILE A 138 -14.43 18.96 18.22
CA ILE A 138 -15.31 17.99 17.56
C ILE A 138 -16.18 17.37 18.65
N ASP A 139 -17.44 17.78 18.66
CA ASP A 139 -18.41 17.40 19.68
C ASP A 139 -19.28 16.24 19.18
N PHE A 140 -19.40 15.22 20.01
CA PHE A 140 -20.26 14.07 19.81
C PHE A 140 -21.42 14.13 20.79
N THR A 141 -22.64 14.03 20.28
CA THR A 141 -23.85 13.93 21.10
C THR A 141 -24.55 12.60 20.83
N PHE A 142 -24.80 11.84 21.89
CA PHE A 142 -25.46 10.55 21.82
C PHE A 142 -26.92 10.68 22.22
N TYR A 143 -27.80 10.13 21.40
CA TYR A 143 -29.23 10.09 21.60
C TYR A 143 -29.67 8.62 21.74
N HIS A 144 -30.50 8.33 22.74
CA HIS A 144 -31.16 7.04 22.91
C HIS A 144 -32.61 7.13 22.49
N GLN A 145 -33.11 6.09 21.84
CA GLN A 145 -34.51 5.94 21.49
C GLN A 145 -35.00 4.53 21.81
N ALA A 146 -36.03 4.40 22.64
CA ALA A 146 -36.67 3.13 22.94
C ALA A 146 -37.84 2.88 21.97
N GLY A 147 -37.71 1.91 21.07
CA GLY A 147 -38.76 1.57 20.11
C GLY A 147 -39.16 2.77 19.25
N PHE A 148 -40.41 3.22 19.32
CA PHE A 148 -40.90 4.42 18.60
C PHE A 148 -41.09 5.64 19.53
N GLY A 149 -40.52 5.60 20.73
CA GLY A 149 -40.54 6.75 21.65
C GLY A 149 -39.71 7.93 21.15
N ASP A 150 -39.71 9.01 21.91
CA ASP A 150 -38.90 10.19 21.61
C ASP A 150 -37.41 9.92 21.88
N GLU A 151 -36.53 10.66 21.20
CA GLU A 151 -35.10 10.62 21.49
C GLU A 151 -34.77 11.39 22.77
N GLU A 152 -33.89 10.81 23.58
CA GLU A 152 -33.32 11.44 24.77
C GLU A 152 -31.81 11.57 24.61
N ARG A 153 -31.25 12.75 24.87
CA ARG A 153 -29.80 12.94 24.91
C ARG A 153 -29.23 12.26 26.15
N ILE A 154 -28.27 11.34 25.97
CA ILE A 154 -27.75 10.48 27.04
C ILE A 154 -26.27 10.68 27.36
N LEU A 155 -25.45 11.16 26.40
CA LEU A 155 -24.02 11.39 26.60
C LEU A 155 -23.52 12.49 25.66
N THR A 156 -22.50 13.22 26.08
CA THR A 156 -21.71 14.10 25.23
C THR A 156 -20.23 13.79 25.43
N LEU A 157 -19.46 13.86 24.36
CA LEU A 157 -18.01 13.66 24.34
C LEU A 157 -17.40 14.68 23.38
N SER A 158 -16.19 15.14 23.62
CA SER A 158 -15.52 16.10 22.73
C SER A 158 -14.08 15.68 22.49
N ALA A 159 -13.62 15.85 21.25
CA ALA A 159 -12.22 15.78 20.87
C ALA A 159 -11.70 17.18 20.58
N THR A 160 -10.45 17.43 20.93
CA THR A 160 -9.77 18.70 20.64
C THR A 160 -8.69 18.47 19.59
N VAL A 161 -8.74 19.21 18.49
CA VAL A 161 -7.67 19.28 17.49
C VAL A 161 -6.97 20.63 17.63
N ARG A 162 -5.72 20.62 18.10
CA ARG A 162 -4.87 21.81 18.16
C ARG A 162 -4.24 22.05 16.79
N VAL A 163 -4.45 23.22 16.21
CA VAL A 163 -3.94 23.58 14.89
C VAL A 163 -2.83 24.61 15.02
N ALA A 164 -1.63 24.26 14.56
CA ALA A 164 -0.53 25.21 14.48
C ALA A 164 -0.57 26.02 13.17
N PRO A 165 0.00 27.24 13.13
CA PRO A 165 -0.01 28.11 11.94
C PRO A 165 0.91 27.64 10.79
N VAL A 166 1.30 26.37 10.77
CA VAL A 166 2.10 25.74 9.71
C VAL A 166 1.16 25.24 8.62
N VAL A 167 1.58 25.28 7.35
CA VAL A 167 0.82 24.72 6.22
C VAL A 167 1.58 23.53 5.69
N LEU A 168 0.95 22.35 5.71
CA LEU A 168 1.54 21.14 5.16
C LEU A 168 1.43 21.17 3.62
N PRO A 169 2.48 20.77 2.89
CA PRO A 169 2.36 20.53 1.46
C PRO A 169 1.39 19.36 1.20
N SER A 170 0.65 19.46 0.09
CA SER A 170 -0.21 18.37 -0.38
C SER A 170 0.61 17.11 -0.65
N LEU A 171 0.13 15.94 -0.21
CA LEU A 171 0.78 14.66 -0.54
C LEU A 171 0.89 14.45 -2.06
N ARG A 172 -0.08 14.95 -2.83
CA ARG A 172 -0.14 14.76 -4.28
C ARG A 172 0.87 15.62 -5.05
N GLU A 173 1.28 16.75 -4.47
CA GLU A 173 2.10 17.74 -5.17
C GLU A 173 3.49 17.81 -4.56
N ASN A 174 4.53 17.67 -5.40
CA ASN A 174 5.92 17.87 -5.00
C ASN A 174 6.43 16.91 -3.89
N SER A 175 5.86 15.70 -3.78
CA SER A 175 6.40 14.68 -2.88
C SER A 175 7.85 14.33 -3.30
N VAL A 176 8.77 14.56 -2.37
CA VAL A 176 10.16 14.07 -2.45
C VAL A 176 10.24 12.61 -2.00
N TYR A 177 9.26 12.16 -1.21
CA TYR A 177 9.13 10.76 -0.80
C TYR A 177 8.67 9.91 -1.98
N HIS A 178 9.52 8.97 -2.41
CA HIS A 178 9.16 8.02 -3.44
C HIS A 178 8.31 6.87 -2.84
N PHE A 179 6.99 7.08 -2.76
CA PHE A 179 6.05 6.03 -2.32
C PHE A 179 5.53 5.27 -3.53
N TYR A 180 5.74 3.96 -3.57
CA TYR A 180 5.29 3.13 -4.68
C TYR A 180 4.62 1.84 -4.22
N LEU A 181 3.38 1.63 -4.67
CA LEU A 181 2.62 0.41 -4.45
C LEU A 181 2.23 -0.19 -5.80
N TRP A 182 2.51 -1.47 -6.02
CA TRP A 182 2.20 -2.09 -7.30
C TRP A 182 0.68 -2.15 -7.54
N GLN A 183 0.28 -1.80 -8.76
CA GLN A 183 -1.11 -1.89 -9.19
C GLN A 183 -1.39 -3.23 -9.87
N HIS A 184 -2.56 -3.83 -9.59
CA HIS A 184 -2.95 -5.17 -10.07
C HIS A 184 -4.32 -5.14 -10.77
N PRO A 185 -4.44 -4.49 -11.95
CA PRO A 185 -5.73 -4.29 -12.58
C PRO A 185 -6.42 -5.60 -12.98
N SER A 186 -5.68 -6.65 -13.34
CA SER A 186 -6.33 -7.94 -13.69
C SER A 186 -7.05 -8.54 -12.48
N ASN A 187 -6.42 -8.49 -11.31
CA ASN A 187 -7.05 -8.89 -10.05
C ASN A 187 -8.30 -8.04 -9.73
N TRP A 188 -8.27 -6.73 -10.00
CA TRP A 188 -9.43 -5.85 -9.77
C TRP A 188 -10.61 -6.22 -10.65
N ALA A 189 -10.40 -6.44 -11.96
CA ALA A 189 -11.45 -6.88 -12.87
C ALA A 189 -12.16 -8.15 -12.37
N LYS A 190 -11.36 -9.14 -11.96
CA LYS A 190 -11.85 -10.41 -11.41
C LYS A 190 -12.65 -10.19 -10.13
N THR A 191 -12.11 -9.42 -9.18
CA THR A 191 -12.73 -9.22 -7.86
C THR A 191 -14.11 -8.58 -7.97
N PHE A 192 -14.27 -7.62 -8.88
CA PHE A 192 -15.57 -6.99 -9.13
C PHE A 192 -16.45 -7.73 -10.16
N GLY A 193 -15.98 -8.85 -10.72
CA GLY A 193 -16.73 -9.63 -11.71
C GLY A 193 -17.00 -8.87 -13.01
N VAL A 194 -16.13 -7.94 -13.38
CA VAL A 194 -16.26 -7.10 -14.58
C VAL A 194 -15.35 -7.59 -15.70
N ARG A 195 -15.72 -7.31 -16.95
CA ARG A 195 -14.90 -7.69 -18.11
C ARG A 195 -13.56 -6.97 -18.07
N LEU A 196 -12.46 -7.73 -18.10
CA LEU A 196 -11.11 -7.19 -18.19
C LEU A 196 -11.00 -6.21 -19.39
N TRP A 197 -10.51 -5.00 -19.08
CA TRP A 197 -10.39 -3.84 -20.00
C TRP A 197 -11.71 -3.29 -20.58
N GLY A 198 -12.87 -3.70 -20.04
CA GLY A 198 -14.17 -3.11 -20.37
C GLY A 198 -14.42 -1.77 -19.66
N GLU A 199 -15.53 -1.11 -20.02
CA GLU A 199 -15.92 0.19 -19.43
C GLU A 199 -16.04 0.13 -17.90
N ASP A 200 -16.75 -0.86 -17.37
CA ASP A 200 -16.92 -1.04 -15.92
C ASP A 200 -15.57 -1.28 -15.22
N HIS A 201 -14.64 -1.98 -15.90
CA HIS A 201 -13.29 -2.17 -15.36
C HIS A 201 -12.51 -0.85 -15.31
N PHE A 202 -12.60 0.00 -16.34
CA PHE A 202 -11.95 1.31 -16.30
C PHE A 202 -12.55 2.24 -15.22
N ALA A 203 -13.85 2.10 -14.90
CA ALA A 203 -14.44 2.80 -13.76
C ALA A 203 -13.85 2.33 -12.41
N VAL A 204 -13.63 1.02 -12.25
CA VAL A 204 -12.93 0.46 -11.08
C VAL A 204 -11.49 0.97 -11.02
N ILE A 205 -10.73 0.87 -12.12
CA ILE A 205 -9.34 1.36 -12.19
C ILE A 205 -9.28 2.84 -11.77
N GLU A 206 -10.17 3.67 -12.29
CA GLU A 206 -10.22 5.10 -11.96
C GLU A 206 -10.38 5.33 -10.45
N ASN A 207 -11.25 4.56 -9.78
CA ASN A 207 -11.40 4.67 -8.34
C ASN A 207 -10.11 4.29 -7.58
N MET A 208 -9.40 3.25 -8.03
CA MET A 208 -8.12 2.83 -7.42
C MET A 208 -7.02 3.86 -7.65
N LEU A 209 -6.87 4.38 -8.87
CA LEU A 209 -5.87 5.40 -9.20
C LEU A 209 -6.14 6.72 -8.47
N LYS A 210 -7.41 7.10 -8.29
CA LYS A 210 -7.77 8.28 -7.48
C LYS A 210 -7.31 8.12 -6.03
N GLU A 211 -7.48 6.94 -5.45
CA GLU A 211 -7.05 6.64 -4.08
C GLU A 211 -5.51 6.65 -3.96
N LEU A 212 -4.81 5.96 -4.86
CA LEU A 212 -3.34 5.92 -4.90
C LEU A 212 -2.73 7.32 -5.09
N SER A 213 -3.31 8.14 -5.97
CA SER A 213 -2.89 9.52 -6.19
C SER A 213 -3.08 10.42 -4.97
N SER A 214 -4.09 10.14 -4.15
CA SER A 214 -4.39 10.94 -2.95
C SER A 214 -3.30 10.87 -1.87
N VAL A 215 -2.43 9.86 -1.92
CA VAL A 215 -1.27 9.68 -1.02
C VAL A 215 0.07 10.02 -1.70
N GLY A 216 0.04 10.58 -2.92
CA GLY A 216 1.26 11.03 -3.60
C GLY A 216 1.99 9.97 -4.42
N ILE A 217 1.40 8.78 -4.63
CA ILE A 217 1.99 7.78 -5.54
C ILE A 217 1.98 8.37 -6.96
N SER A 218 3.16 8.40 -7.58
CA SER A 218 3.37 8.99 -8.90
C SER A 218 3.97 8.02 -9.93
N THR A 219 4.04 6.74 -9.56
CA THR A 219 4.64 5.64 -10.35
C THR A 219 3.56 4.67 -10.81
N THR A 220 3.52 4.42 -12.13
CA THR A 220 2.58 3.48 -12.76
C THR A 220 3.24 2.11 -12.94
N THR A 221 2.59 1.07 -12.43
CA THR A 221 2.86 -0.34 -12.78
C THR A 221 2.15 -0.69 -14.08
N LEU A 222 2.88 -1.23 -15.05
CA LEU A 222 2.34 -1.67 -16.33
C LEU A 222 2.78 -3.09 -16.68
N VAL A 223 1.85 -4.04 -16.63
CA VAL A 223 2.11 -5.44 -16.99
C VAL A 223 2.04 -5.61 -18.51
N VAL A 224 3.19 -5.90 -19.12
CA VAL A 224 3.37 -5.97 -20.58
C VAL A 224 3.74 -7.37 -21.08
N SER A 225 3.53 -8.39 -20.27
CA SER A 225 3.56 -9.80 -20.67
C SER A 225 2.54 -10.61 -19.87
N GLU A 226 2.26 -11.83 -20.30
CA GLU A 226 1.35 -12.72 -19.58
C GLU A 226 2.03 -13.31 -18.35
N PHE A 227 1.37 -13.18 -17.20
CA PHE A 227 1.69 -13.89 -15.97
C PHE A 227 3.13 -13.68 -15.47
N PRO A 228 3.60 -12.43 -15.33
CA PRO A 228 5.01 -12.16 -14.98
C PRO A 228 5.43 -12.74 -13.62
N TRP A 229 4.48 -12.84 -12.67
CA TRP A 229 4.70 -13.49 -11.37
C TRP A 229 4.17 -14.92 -11.29
N ASN A 230 3.77 -15.52 -12.42
CA ASN A 230 3.13 -16.85 -12.49
C ASN A 230 1.97 -17.01 -11.48
N GLY A 231 1.13 -15.97 -11.36
CA GLY A 231 0.01 -15.91 -10.41
C GLY A 231 0.45 -15.95 -8.95
N GLN A 232 1.69 -15.52 -8.66
CA GLN A 232 2.40 -15.73 -7.40
C GLN A 232 2.25 -17.17 -6.88
N MET A 233 2.30 -18.18 -7.75
CA MET A 233 2.10 -19.60 -7.42
C MET A 233 0.72 -19.91 -6.83
N CYS A 234 -0.32 -19.17 -7.18
CA CYS A 234 -1.65 -19.40 -6.62
C CYS A 234 -2.22 -20.79 -6.92
N CYS A 235 -1.74 -21.43 -7.98
CA CYS A 235 -2.05 -22.81 -8.33
C CYS A 235 -1.56 -23.86 -7.31
N THR A 236 -0.71 -23.50 -6.35
CA THR A 236 -0.30 -24.40 -5.26
C THR A 236 -1.20 -24.30 -4.04
N GLU A 237 -2.14 -23.36 -4.01
CA GLU A 237 -3.06 -23.12 -2.89
C GLU A 237 -4.42 -23.77 -3.16
N TYR A 238 -4.57 -25.02 -2.69
CA TYR A 238 -5.75 -25.84 -2.97
C TYR A 238 -6.91 -25.61 -2.00
N GLU A 239 -6.62 -25.20 -0.77
CA GLU A 239 -7.65 -24.97 0.24
C GLU A 239 -8.29 -23.60 0.11
N TYR A 240 -7.57 -22.65 -0.50
CA TYR A 240 -8.07 -21.31 -0.77
C TYR A 240 -7.84 -20.85 -2.22
N PRO A 241 -8.43 -21.52 -3.21
CA PRO A 241 -8.13 -21.22 -4.61
C PRO A 241 -8.46 -19.76 -4.94
N SER A 242 -7.45 -19.06 -5.44
CA SER A 242 -7.54 -17.66 -5.86
C SER A 242 -6.77 -17.49 -7.16
N ASP A 243 -7.42 -17.05 -8.23
CA ASP A 243 -6.74 -16.65 -9.46
C ASP A 243 -6.06 -15.29 -9.26
N LEU A 244 -4.72 -15.26 -9.28
CA LEU A 244 -3.91 -14.05 -9.07
C LEU A 244 -3.05 -13.72 -10.30
N TYR A 245 -3.46 -14.20 -11.48
CA TYR A 245 -2.73 -14.00 -12.72
C TYR A 245 -2.93 -12.58 -13.28
N GLU A 246 -1.82 -11.88 -13.56
CA GLU A 246 -1.84 -10.60 -14.27
C GLU A 246 -1.59 -10.81 -15.77
N HIS A 247 -2.30 -10.02 -16.60
CA HIS A 247 -2.35 -10.20 -18.05
C HIS A 247 -1.67 -9.08 -18.82
N ASN A 248 -1.20 -9.40 -20.03
CA ASN A 248 -0.63 -8.39 -20.92
C ASN A 248 -1.70 -7.36 -21.32
N ILE A 249 -1.42 -6.09 -21.00
CA ILE A 249 -2.28 -4.97 -21.39
C ILE A 249 -2.23 -4.70 -22.90
N VAL A 250 -1.10 -5.01 -23.56
CA VAL A 250 -0.89 -4.83 -24.99
C VAL A 250 -1.53 -5.98 -25.77
N LYS A 251 -2.26 -5.68 -26.85
CA LYS A 251 -2.82 -6.70 -27.73
C LYS A 251 -1.91 -6.91 -28.93
N VAL A 252 -1.37 -8.12 -29.06
CA VAL A 252 -0.40 -8.46 -30.09
C VAL A 252 -1.06 -9.29 -31.19
N TYR A 253 -0.72 -9.00 -32.43
CA TYR A 253 -1.26 -9.66 -33.62
C TYR A 253 -0.12 -10.07 -34.55
N LYS A 254 -0.35 -11.12 -35.33
CA LYS A 254 0.50 -11.50 -36.45
C LYS A 254 -0.32 -11.39 -37.73
N GLY A 255 0.09 -10.48 -38.60
CA GLY A 255 -0.57 -10.23 -39.88
C GLY A 255 -0.41 -11.41 -40.84
N LYS A 256 -1.24 -11.45 -41.88
CA LYS A 256 -1.15 -12.47 -42.96
C LYS A 256 0.16 -12.41 -43.75
N ASP A 257 0.90 -11.30 -43.66
CA ASP A 257 2.24 -11.12 -44.21
C ASP A 257 3.36 -11.68 -43.30
N GLY A 258 3.00 -12.20 -42.13
CA GLY A 258 3.90 -12.80 -41.15
C GLY A 258 4.55 -11.82 -40.17
N ARG A 259 4.23 -10.52 -40.23
CA ARG A 259 4.79 -9.48 -39.34
C ARG A 259 3.94 -9.30 -38.09
N PHE A 260 4.59 -8.94 -36.98
CA PHE A 260 3.86 -8.61 -35.76
C PHE A 260 3.45 -7.14 -35.76
N TRP A 261 2.29 -6.87 -35.16
CA TRP A 261 1.84 -5.51 -34.85
C TRP A 261 1.08 -5.51 -33.52
N CYS A 262 1.05 -4.36 -32.86
CA CYS A 262 0.40 -4.20 -31.56
C CYS A 262 -0.73 -3.19 -31.64
N ASN A 263 -1.85 -3.50 -30.99
CA ASN A 263 -2.86 -2.51 -30.61
C ASN A 263 -2.56 -2.06 -29.18
N PHE A 264 -2.32 -0.75 -29.02
CA PHE A 264 -1.99 -0.10 -27.76
C PHE A 264 -3.17 0.64 -27.11
N ASP A 265 -4.39 0.57 -27.66
CA ASP A 265 -5.54 1.39 -27.22
C ASP A 265 -5.86 1.21 -25.73
N VAL A 266 -5.83 -0.02 -25.22
CA VAL A 266 -6.07 -0.32 -23.80
C VAL A 266 -4.95 0.26 -22.93
N MET A 267 -3.70 0.08 -23.35
CA MET A 267 -2.52 0.60 -22.65
C MET A 267 -2.55 2.14 -22.60
N ASP A 268 -2.79 2.78 -23.74
CA ASP A 268 -2.86 4.23 -23.87
C ASP A 268 -4.01 4.82 -23.05
N ARG A 269 -5.16 4.15 -23.01
CA ARG A 269 -6.28 4.54 -22.16
C ARG A 269 -5.92 4.46 -20.67
N TYR A 270 -5.23 3.40 -20.26
CA TYR A 270 -4.75 3.25 -18.88
C TYR A 270 -3.74 4.34 -18.52
N LEU A 271 -2.73 4.57 -19.37
CA LEU A 271 -1.73 5.62 -19.16
C LEU A 271 -2.35 7.03 -19.13
N ALA A 272 -3.34 7.32 -20.00
CA ALA A 272 -4.05 8.59 -19.96
C ALA A 272 -4.81 8.81 -18.65
N LEU A 273 -5.37 7.73 -18.08
CA LEU A 273 -6.03 7.78 -16.78
C LEU A 273 -5.02 7.95 -15.64
N CYS A 274 -3.88 7.25 -15.68
CA CYS A 274 -2.78 7.48 -14.75
C CYS A 274 -2.27 8.93 -14.81
N GLU A 275 -2.05 9.49 -16.00
CA GLU A 275 -1.62 10.89 -16.17
C GLU A 275 -2.65 11.89 -15.63
N LYS A 276 -3.96 11.64 -15.82
CA LYS A 276 -5.05 12.44 -15.21
C LYS A 276 -4.92 12.52 -13.68
N TYR A 277 -4.41 11.45 -13.05
CA TYR A 277 -4.16 11.36 -11.62
C TYR A 277 -2.69 11.58 -11.24
N HIS A 278 -1.85 12.12 -12.13
CA HIS A 278 -0.41 12.38 -11.90
C HIS A 278 0.42 11.15 -11.51
N MET A 279 -0.02 9.96 -11.95
CA MET A 279 0.63 8.68 -11.65
C MET A 279 1.66 8.22 -12.69
N CYS A 280 1.95 9.04 -13.71
CA CYS A 280 2.93 8.73 -14.77
C CYS A 280 4.18 9.63 -14.71
N ARG A 281 4.62 10.02 -13.51
CA ARG A 281 5.96 10.62 -13.33
C ARG A 281 7.02 9.57 -13.66
N GLU A 282 6.77 8.34 -13.23
CA GLU A 282 7.54 7.14 -13.56
C GLU A 282 6.59 6.04 -14.05
N ILE A 283 7.07 5.17 -14.95
CA ILE A 283 6.33 4.05 -15.51
C ILE A 283 7.23 2.82 -15.46
N ASP A 284 6.84 1.83 -14.67
CA ASP A 284 7.55 0.56 -14.57
C ASP A 284 6.88 -0.49 -15.44
N LEU A 285 7.60 -0.98 -16.44
CA LEU A 285 7.19 -2.12 -17.25
C LEU A 285 7.55 -3.41 -16.54
N MET A 286 6.51 -4.12 -16.11
CA MET A 286 6.60 -5.43 -15.49
C MET A 286 6.45 -6.50 -16.57
N GLY A 287 7.32 -7.52 -16.53
CA GLY A 287 7.12 -8.72 -17.35
C GLY A 287 8.06 -8.92 -18.54
N LEU A 288 9.15 -8.16 -18.65
CA LEU A 288 10.12 -8.32 -19.76
C LEU A 288 11.49 -8.84 -19.34
N ILE A 289 11.81 -8.86 -18.05
CA ILE A 289 13.12 -9.28 -17.55
C ILE A 289 12.97 -10.01 -16.21
N TYR A 290 13.69 -11.12 -16.07
CA TYR A 290 13.78 -11.93 -14.85
C TYR A 290 12.42 -12.42 -14.37
N ILE A 291 11.72 -13.14 -15.24
CA ILE A 291 10.32 -13.53 -15.01
C ILE A 291 10.23 -14.76 -14.13
N TRP A 292 9.33 -14.70 -13.13
CA TRP A 292 9.07 -15.82 -12.25
C TRP A 292 8.49 -16.98 -13.05
N ALA A 293 9.14 -18.13 -12.98
CA ALA A 293 8.73 -19.30 -13.73
C ALA A 293 9.10 -20.58 -12.95
N GLY A 294 8.21 -21.58 -13.01
CA GLY A 294 8.43 -22.84 -12.29
C GLY A 294 7.25 -23.79 -12.18
N VAL A 295 6.23 -23.69 -13.04
CA VAL A 295 5.13 -24.66 -13.10
C VAL A 295 5.01 -25.18 -14.53
N ALA A 296 5.27 -26.48 -14.74
CA ALA A 296 5.25 -27.08 -16.08
C ALA A 296 3.82 -27.35 -16.57
N GLU A 297 3.65 -27.41 -17.89
CA GLU A 297 2.43 -27.93 -18.51
C GLU A 297 2.20 -29.39 -18.06
N GLY A 298 1.04 -29.67 -17.49
CA GLY A 298 0.67 -31.01 -16.99
C GLY A 298 1.37 -31.46 -15.71
N GLN A 299 2.33 -30.70 -15.17
CA GLN A 299 2.86 -30.91 -13.82
C GLN A 299 2.08 -30.03 -12.85
N PHE A 300 0.84 -30.47 -12.57
CA PHE A 300 0.19 -30.18 -11.30
C PHE A 300 1.04 -30.87 -10.23
N ALA A 301 2.09 -30.19 -9.76
CA ALA A 301 3.08 -30.79 -8.90
C ALA A 301 2.39 -31.28 -7.63
N GLN A 302 2.38 -32.61 -7.45
CA GLN A 302 2.09 -33.31 -6.22
C GLN A 302 3.12 -32.89 -5.15
N GLY A 303 2.98 -31.68 -4.62
CA GLY A 303 3.79 -31.17 -3.52
C GLY A 303 5.24 -30.81 -3.84
N GLN A 304 5.69 -30.79 -5.11
CA GLN A 304 7.01 -30.27 -5.46
C GLN A 304 6.94 -28.78 -5.79
N VAL A 305 7.14 -27.95 -4.77
CA VAL A 305 7.41 -26.51 -4.94
C VAL A 305 8.83 -26.38 -5.49
N MET A 306 8.97 -26.23 -6.81
CA MET A 306 10.23 -25.82 -7.41
C MET A 306 10.53 -24.38 -6.98
N ASN A 307 11.76 -24.06 -6.58
CA ASN A 307 12.14 -22.70 -6.21
C ASN A 307 12.11 -21.81 -7.47
N ILE A 308 11.00 -21.09 -7.67
CA ILE A 308 10.74 -20.34 -8.91
C ILE A 308 11.69 -19.16 -9.11
N LYS A 309 12.25 -18.62 -8.03
CA LYS A 309 13.22 -17.51 -8.07
C LYS A 309 14.59 -18.00 -8.54
N GLU A 310 15.00 -19.18 -8.08
CA GLU A 310 16.23 -19.84 -8.53
C GLU A 310 16.15 -20.36 -9.98
N ASN A 311 14.93 -20.70 -10.45
CA ASN A 311 14.69 -21.14 -11.82
C ASN A 311 14.41 -20.00 -12.81
N ALA A 312 14.13 -18.78 -12.32
CA ALA A 312 13.94 -17.60 -13.16
C ALA A 312 15.17 -17.39 -14.07
N GLY A 313 14.95 -17.21 -15.37
CA GLY A 313 16.03 -17.11 -16.36
C GLY A 313 16.76 -18.40 -16.73
N LYS A 314 16.43 -19.55 -16.14
CA LYS A 314 17.11 -20.86 -16.34
C LYS A 314 16.26 -21.88 -17.11
N ASN A 315 15.46 -21.42 -18.08
CA ASN A 315 14.58 -22.24 -18.90
C ASN A 315 13.57 -23.04 -18.06
N ALA A 316 12.92 -22.34 -17.14
CA ALA A 316 11.97 -22.93 -16.22
C ALA A 316 10.76 -23.57 -16.95
N PRO A 317 10.12 -24.58 -16.35
CA PRO A 317 8.94 -25.19 -16.92
C PRO A 317 7.82 -24.16 -17.21
N GLY A 318 7.18 -24.30 -18.38
CA GLY A 318 6.17 -23.34 -18.86
C GLY A 318 6.76 -22.11 -19.59
N ASN A 319 8.05 -22.11 -19.91
CA ASN A 319 8.66 -21.17 -20.86
C ASN A 319 8.26 -21.54 -22.30
N PRO A 320 7.63 -20.63 -23.08
CA PRO A 320 7.24 -20.92 -24.45
C PRO A 320 8.42 -20.86 -25.44
N PHE A 321 9.57 -20.30 -25.08
CA PHE A 321 10.66 -20.06 -26.03
C PHE A 321 11.59 -21.26 -26.23
N ASP A 322 12.00 -21.49 -27.48
CA ASP A 322 12.94 -22.55 -27.86
C ASP A 322 14.41 -22.13 -27.68
N ASP A 323 14.71 -20.84 -27.82
CA ASP A 323 16.06 -20.26 -27.89
C ASP A 323 16.27 -19.06 -26.94
N TYR A 324 15.34 -18.88 -26.00
CA TYR A 324 15.38 -17.85 -24.97
C TYR A 324 14.95 -18.45 -23.63
N SER A 325 15.75 -18.26 -22.58
CA SER A 325 15.58 -19.01 -21.32
C SER A 325 14.91 -18.21 -20.19
N ASP A 326 14.54 -16.95 -20.42
CA ASP A 326 13.71 -16.19 -19.49
C ASP A 326 12.23 -16.57 -19.65
N GLY A 327 11.47 -16.52 -18.56
CA GLY A 327 10.09 -17.01 -18.48
C GLY A 327 9.04 -16.10 -19.11
N VAL A 328 9.42 -15.19 -20.00
CA VAL A 328 8.52 -14.21 -20.65
C VAL A 328 7.46 -14.94 -21.47
N ARG A 329 6.21 -14.46 -21.44
CA ARG A 329 5.10 -15.04 -22.21
C ARG A 329 4.37 -13.96 -22.98
N ILE A 330 4.50 -13.96 -24.30
CA ILE A 330 3.77 -13.03 -25.18
C ILE A 330 2.77 -13.81 -26.02
N ARG A 331 1.48 -13.61 -25.73
CA ARG A 331 0.38 -14.18 -26.50
C ARG A 331 0.01 -13.24 -27.65
N TYR A 332 -0.24 -13.79 -28.83
CA TYR A 332 -0.69 -13.04 -30.00
C TYR A 332 -1.85 -13.74 -30.72
N TYR A 333 -2.63 -12.96 -31.48
CA TYR A 333 -3.65 -13.46 -32.39
C TYR A 333 -3.09 -13.56 -33.82
N ASP A 334 -3.14 -14.74 -34.42
CA ASP A 334 -2.67 -14.96 -35.79
C ASP A 334 -3.83 -14.80 -36.78
N GLU A 335 -3.75 -13.79 -37.64
CA GLU A 335 -4.82 -13.48 -38.60
C GLU A 335 -4.90 -14.46 -39.77
N SER A 336 -3.88 -15.32 -39.95
CA SER A 336 -3.86 -16.30 -41.03
C SER A 336 -4.79 -17.48 -40.76
N ASP A 337 -4.91 -17.91 -39.51
CA ASP A 337 -5.75 -19.04 -39.09
C ASP A 337 -6.80 -18.69 -38.02
N GLY A 338 -6.75 -17.46 -37.48
CA GLY A 338 -7.70 -16.95 -36.51
C GLY A 338 -7.52 -17.52 -35.10
N LEU A 339 -6.33 -18.01 -34.77
CA LEU A 339 -6.01 -18.65 -33.49
C LEU A 339 -5.10 -17.78 -32.63
N TYR A 340 -5.21 -17.95 -31.31
CA TYR A 340 -4.23 -17.40 -30.37
C TYR A 340 -3.03 -18.34 -30.22
N LYS A 341 -1.83 -17.77 -30.19
CA LYS A 341 -0.55 -18.47 -30.08
C LYS A 341 0.40 -17.73 -29.14
N TYR A 342 1.52 -18.34 -28.78
CA TYR A 342 2.61 -17.70 -28.04
C TYR A 342 3.84 -17.52 -28.93
N MET A 343 4.67 -16.53 -28.63
CA MET A 343 6.00 -16.38 -29.24
C MET A 343 6.93 -17.50 -28.77
N HIS A 344 7.70 -18.08 -29.69
CA HIS A 344 8.59 -19.21 -29.45
C HIS A 344 10.05 -18.90 -29.75
N LYS A 345 10.35 -17.78 -30.44
CA LYS A 345 11.73 -17.40 -30.79
C LYS A 345 12.16 -16.06 -30.18
N LYS A 346 13.41 -15.96 -29.75
CA LYS A 346 14.05 -14.73 -29.25
C LYS A 346 13.86 -13.55 -30.21
N ALA A 347 13.92 -13.81 -31.52
CA ALA A 347 13.73 -12.77 -32.53
C ALA A 347 12.31 -12.18 -32.51
N GLU A 348 11.28 -12.98 -32.23
CA GLU A 348 9.89 -12.53 -32.12
C GLU A 348 9.71 -11.64 -30.86
N LEU A 349 10.33 -12.04 -29.74
CA LEU A 349 10.36 -11.20 -28.54
C LEU A 349 11.05 -9.86 -28.81
N GLY A 350 12.15 -9.86 -29.56
CA GLY A 350 12.83 -8.65 -30.00
C GLY A 350 11.92 -7.73 -30.81
N GLU A 351 11.10 -8.27 -31.72
CA GLU A 351 10.11 -7.49 -32.48
C GLU A 351 9.05 -6.86 -31.57
N TYR A 352 8.52 -7.61 -30.60
CA TYR A 352 7.57 -7.09 -29.61
C TYR A 352 8.15 -5.96 -28.76
N VAL A 353 9.35 -6.17 -28.19
CA VAL A 353 10.06 -5.18 -27.38
C VAL A 353 10.28 -3.89 -28.18
N ARG A 354 10.69 -4.01 -29.45
CA ARG A 354 10.85 -2.85 -30.34
C ARG A 354 9.51 -2.13 -30.55
N LEU A 355 8.45 -2.85 -30.93
CA LEU A 355 7.12 -2.23 -31.14
C LEU A 355 6.65 -1.47 -29.90
N LEU A 356 6.77 -2.08 -28.72
CA LEU A 356 6.37 -1.48 -27.45
C LEU A 356 7.20 -0.23 -27.10
N PHE A 357 8.53 -0.33 -27.18
CA PHE A 357 9.41 0.77 -26.75
C PHE A 357 9.32 1.97 -27.70
N TYR A 358 9.26 1.72 -29.01
CA TYR A 358 9.08 2.81 -29.98
C TYR A 358 7.72 3.49 -29.85
N HIS A 359 6.67 2.77 -29.44
CA HIS A 359 5.40 3.42 -29.10
C HIS A 359 5.57 4.41 -27.94
N PHE A 360 6.29 4.05 -26.87
CA PHE A 360 6.61 5.00 -25.78
C PHE A 360 7.47 6.19 -26.26
N VAL A 361 8.40 5.97 -27.20
CA VAL A 361 9.18 7.06 -27.82
C VAL A 361 8.28 8.00 -28.61
N GLU A 362 7.39 7.47 -29.45
CA GLU A 362 6.42 8.24 -30.24
C GLU A 362 5.46 9.04 -29.37
N LYS A 363 5.08 8.49 -28.20
CA LYS A 363 4.25 9.16 -27.19
C LYS A 363 5.01 10.19 -26.35
N GLY A 364 6.33 10.28 -26.48
CA GLY A 364 7.18 11.17 -25.67
C GLY A 364 7.28 10.76 -24.20
N LEU A 365 7.02 9.49 -23.89
CA LEU A 365 7.00 8.95 -22.52
C LEU A 365 8.27 8.17 -22.17
N TRP A 366 9.11 7.83 -23.15
CA TRP A 366 10.26 6.93 -22.98
C TRP A 366 11.21 7.29 -21.84
N GLU A 367 11.49 8.58 -21.63
CA GLU A 367 12.39 9.03 -20.55
C GLU A 367 11.86 8.72 -19.14
N ARG A 368 10.56 8.43 -19.00
CA ARG A 368 9.90 8.07 -17.74
C ARG A 368 9.78 6.56 -17.54
N VAL A 369 10.17 5.77 -18.53
CA VAL A 369 9.99 4.31 -18.55
C VAL A 369 11.22 3.62 -17.95
N SER A 370 10.96 2.70 -17.02
CA SER A 370 11.95 1.73 -16.52
C SER A 370 11.43 0.31 -16.72
N LEU A 371 12.34 -0.62 -16.99
CA LEU A 371 12.04 -2.05 -16.93
C LEU A 371 12.27 -2.55 -15.51
N PHE A 372 11.26 -3.16 -14.90
CA PHE A 372 11.39 -3.67 -13.55
C PHE A 372 11.80 -5.15 -13.56
N SER A 373 12.82 -5.47 -12.77
CA SER A 373 13.24 -6.84 -12.48
C SER A 373 12.94 -7.16 -11.01
N ASP A 374 12.19 -8.23 -10.77
CA ASP A 374 11.72 -8.60 -9.43
C ASP A 374 12.55 -9.74 -8.83
N GLU A 375 13.29 -9.44 -7.77
CA GLU A 375 14.12 -10.35 -6.98
C GLU A 375 15.07 -11.24 -7.81
N PRO A 376 16.01 -10.65 -8.58
CA PRO A 376 17.06 -11.45 -9.17
C PRO A 376 17.92 -12.09 -8.07
N VAL A 377 18.30 -13.36 -8.26
CA VAL A 377 19.15 -14.09 -7.31
C VAL A 377 20.49 -14.51 -7.92
N ASP A 378 20.62 -14.47 -9.24
CA ASP A 378 21.80 -14.89 -9.98
C ASP A 378 22.36 -13.70 -10.78
N VAL A 379 23.55 -13.25 -10.39
CA VAL A 379 24.23 -12.07 -10.95
C VAL A 379 24.45 -12.23 -12.45
N GLU A 380 24.94 -13.37 -12.91
CA GLU A 380 25.25 -13.61 -14.33
C GLU A 380 23.98 -13.65 -15.19
N VAL A 381 22.94 -14.32 -14.69
CA VAL A 381 21.63 -14.38 -15.37
C VAL A 381 21.00 -12.99 -15.44
N CYS A 382 21.04 -12.22 -14.36
CA CYS A 382 20.55 -10.84 -14.33
C CYS A 382 21.26 -9.99 -15.39
N GLY A 383 22.59 -9.98 -15.40
CA GLY A 383 23.39 -9.25 -16.39
C GLY A 383 23.08 -9.68 -17.83
N LYS A 384 23.00 -10.98 -18.09
CA LYS A 384 22.66 -11.53 -19.42
C LYS A 384 21.33 -10.99 -19.95
N TRP A 385 20.30 -10.88 -19.10
CA TRP A 385 18.99 -10.41 -19.54
C TRP A 385 18.92 -8.91 -19.72
N MET A 386 19.57 -8.14 -18.84
CA MET A 386 19.71 -6.71 -19.04
C MET A 386 20.38 -6.40 -20.38
N GLU A 387 21.48 -7.08 -20.70
CA GLU A 387 22.18 -6.92 -21.97
C GLU A 387 21.36 -7.43 -23.17
N THR A 388 20.60 -8.52 -23.00
CA THR A 388 19.76 -9.04 -24.08
C THR A 388 18.66 -8.05 -24.46
N ILE A 389 17.97 -7.46 -23.47
CA ILE A 389 16.92 -6.46 -23.73
C ILE A 389 17.51 -5.19 -24.33
N LYS A 390 18.62 -4.67 -23.77
CA LYS A 390 19.37 -3.53 -24.34
C LYS A 390 19.77 -3.82 -25.80
N GLY A 391 20.17 -5.05 -26.11
CA GLY A 391 20.54 -5.50 -27.45
C GLY A 391 19.40 -5.58 -28.48
N PHE A 392 18.13 -5.64 -28.06
CA PHE A 392 16.99 -5.57 -28.99
C PHE A 392 16.76 -4.15 -29.54
N VAL A 393 17.23 -3.13 -28.81
CA VAL A 393 17.07 -1.71 -29.10
C VAL A 393 18.37 -0.94 -28.83
N PRO A 394 19.49 -1.26 -29.53
CA PRO A 394 20.80 -0.67 -29.24
C PRO A 394 20.84 0.86 -29.42
N GLU A 395 19.87 1.42 -30.14
CA GLU A 395 19.68 2.86 -30.34
C GLU A 395 18.98 3.59 -29.18
N LEU A 396 18.36 2.86 -28.24
CA LEU A 396 17.67 3.44 -27.08
C LEU A 396 18.47 3.22 -25.80
N ARG A 397 18.49 4.24 -24.94
CA ARG A 397 18.93 4.07 -23.56
C ARG A 397 17.79 3.44 -22.77
N VAL A 398 17.94 2.16 -22.42
CA VAL A 398 16.98 1.43 -21.56
C VAL A 398 17.35 1.65 -20.10
N ASN A 399 16.40 2.15 -19.30
CA ASN A 399 16.54 2.24 -17.85
C ASN A 399 16.00 0.95 -17.20
N ILE A 400 16.71 0.42 -16.22
CA ILE A 400 16.30 -0.77 -15.47
C ILE A 400 16.19 -0.39 -13.99
N ARG A 401 15.08 -0.81 -13.39
CA ARG A 401 14.82 -0.74 -11.95
C ARG A 401 14.95 -2.15 -11.37
N LEU A 402 15.77 -2.29 -10.34
CA LEU A 402 16.07 -3.60 -9.74
C LEU A 402 15.42 -3.70 -8.35
N GLY A 403 14.54 -4.68 -8.16
CA GLY A 403 14.10 -5.12 -6.84
C GLY A 403 15.02 -6.21 -6.31
N VAL A 404 15.99 -5.85 -5.48
CA VAL A 404 17.16 -6.70 -5.17
C VAL A 404 17.22 -7.07 -3.70
N PHE A 405 17.13 -8.37 -3.42
CA PHE A 405 17.32 -8.94 -2.07
C PHE A 405 18.64 -9.70 -1.93
N ASN A 406 19.42 -9.83 -3.01
CA ASN A 406 20.76 -10.38 -3.01
C ASN A 406 21.80 -9.24 -3.06
N GLU A 407 22.68 -9.18 -2.07
CA GLU A 407 23.72 -8.17 -1.92
C GLU A 407 24.73 -8.16 -3.08
N GLU A 408 25.08 -9.31 -3.64
CA GLU A 408 26.06 -9.41 -4.74
C GLU A 408 25.57 -8.67 -6.00
N ILE A 409 24.25 -8.63 -6.21
CA ILE A 409 23.65 -7.90 -7.33
C ILE A 409 23.71 -6.39 -7.08
N ILE A 410 23.51 -5.96 -5.83
CA ILE A 410 23.68 -4.54 -5.44
C ILE A 410 25.14 -4.12 -5.63
N GLU A 411 26.10 -4.94 -5.18
CA GLU A 411 27.53 -4.68 -5.36
C GLU A 411 27.93 -4.58 -6.84
N THR A 412 27.40 -5.48 -7.67
CA THR A 412 27.77 -5.57 -9.09
C THR A 412 27.11 -4.49 -9.95
N TYR A 413 25.81 -4.26 -9.76
CA TYR A 413 25.00 -3.44 -10.67
C TYR A 413 24.44 -2.15 -10.05
N GLY A 414 24.49 -1.98 -8.73
CA GLY A 414 23.88 -0.83 -8.05
C GLY A 414 24.44 0.52 -8.49
N GLU A 415 25.74 0.60 -8.81
CA GLU A 415 26.33 1.83 -9.34
C GLU A 415 26.01 2.07 -10.84
N GLN A 416 25.57 1.02 -11.56
CA GLN A 416 25.29 1.07 -12.99
C GLN A 416 23.84 1.47 -13.26
N GLU A 417 22.91 0.88 -12.51
CA GLU A 417 21.48 1.15 -12.62
C GLU A 417 21.07 2.29 -11.70
N LYS A 418 20.04 3.06 -12.08
CA LYS A 418 19.69 4.31 -11.38
C LYS A 418 18.68 4.12 -10.26
N ASN A 419 17.78 3.15 -10.39
CA ASN A 419 16.66 2.94 -9.48
C ASN A 419 16.74 1.54 -8.88
N LEU A 420 16.77 1.47 -7.55
CA LEU A 420 16.86 0.22 -6.81
C LEU A 420 15.84 0.20 -5.68
N VAL A 421 15.39 -0.99 -5.31
CA VAL A 421 14.71 -1.25 -4.04
C VAL A 421 15.32 -2.48 -3.39
N THR A 422 15.50 -2.46 -2.08
CA THR A 422 15.96 -3.64 -1.31
C THR A 422 15.08 -3.90 -0.08
N HIS A 423 15.11 -5.13 0.42
CA HIS A 423 14.35 -5.50 1.61
C HIS A 423 14.91 -4.80 2.85
N PHE A 424 14.07 -4.52 3.85
CA PHE A 424 14.46 -3.87 5.11
C PHE A 424 15.65 -4.57 5.78
N SER A 425 15.66 -5.91 5.82
CA SER A 425 16.80 -6.66 6.35
C SER A 425 18.09 -6.41 5.55
N GLY A 426 17.99 -6.29 4.21
CA GLY A 426 19.12 -5.96 3.34
C GLY A 426 19.70 -4.58 3.64
N VAL A 427 18.83 -3.58 3.90
CA VAL A 427 19.26 -2.24 4.35
C VAL A 427 20.07 -2.35 5.64
N LEU A 428 19.60 -3.12 6.62
CA LEU A 428 20.26 -3.26 7.92
C LEU A 428 21.57 -4.08 7.87
N CYS A 429 21.60 -5.15 7.09
CA CYS A 429 22.78 -6.00 6.92
C CYS A 429 23.90 -5.33 6.13
N HIS A 430 23.55 -4.49 5.14
CA HIS A 430 24.50 -3.92 4.19
C HIS A 430 24.48 -2.39 4.14
N ARG A 431 24.24 -1.74 5.29
CA ARG A 431 24.08 -0.27 5.41
C ARG A 431 25.09 0.55 4.64
N GLU A 432 26.38 0.29 4.85
CA GLU A 432 27.44 1.10 4.23
C GLU A 432 27.39 1.02 2.70
N MET A 433 27.21 -0.19 2.16
CA MET A 433 27.02 -0.40 0.73
C MET A 433 25.76 0.30 0.22
N VAL A 434 24.61 0.07 0.87
CA VAL A 434 23.32 0.63 0.46
C VAL A 434 23.38 2.16 0.44
N MET A 435 23.93 2.79 1.47
CA MET A 435 24.07 4.25 1.54
C MET A 435 25.02 4.78 0.46
N LYS A 436 26.15 4.11 0.22
CA LYS A 436 27.08 4.49 -0.85
C LYS A 436 26.41 4.43 -2.22
N VAL A 437 25.71 3.34 -2.52
CA VAL A 437 25.01 3.14 -3.80
C VAL A 437 23.90 4.17 -3.96
N LYS A 438 23.08 4.39 -2.93
CA LYS A 438 22.02 5.41 -2.91
C LYS A 438 22.56 6.80 -3.26
N ASP A 439 23.67 7.23 -2.65
CA ASP A 439 24.29 8.53 -2.95
C ASP A 439 24.74 8.65 -4.42
N GLN A 440 25.19 7.54 -5.02
CA GLN A 440 25.53 7.49 -6.44
C GLN A 440 24.28 7.45 -7.34
N ASN A 441 23.19 6.81 -6.91
CA ASN A 441 21.89 6.84 -7.59
C ASN A 441 21.34 8.28 -7.64
N ARG A 442 21.30 8.96 -6.48
CA ARG A 442 20.87 10.36 -6.35
C ARG A 442 21.65 11.30 -7.29
N LYS A 443 22.98 11.17 -7.35
CA LYS A 443 23.84 11.95 -8.29
C LYS A 443 23.49 11.76 -9.76
N ARG A 444 22.90 10.62 -10.12
CA ARG A 444 22.45 10.29 -11.47
C ARG A 444 20.95 10.56 -11.69
N GLY A 445 20.26 11.11 -10.69
CA GLY A 445 18.83 11.42 -10.70
C GLY A 445 17.92 10.21 -10.55
N GLY A 446 18.39 9.14 -9.90
CA GLY A 446 17.57 7.98 -9.53
C GLY A 446 17.40 7.83 -8.02
N THR A 447 16.74 6.75 -7.61
CA THR A 447 16.36 6.48 -6.21
C THR A 447 16.93 5.15 -5.69
N PHE A 448 17.09 5.04 -4.38
CA PHE A 448 17.21 3.76 -3.68
C PHE A 448 16.16 3.69 -2.58
N ASP A 449 15.13 2.88 -2.82
CA ASP A 449 14.02 2.65 -1.92
C ASP A 449 14.23 1.40 -1.06
N TRP A 450 13.37 1.22 -0.07
CA TRP A 450 13.32 0.00 0.72
C TRP A 450 11.90 -0.58 0.76
N ALA A 451 11.80 -1.88 1.07
CA ALA A 451 10.54 -2.58 1.14
C ALA A 451 10.48 -3.53 2.34
N ILE A 452 9.26 -3.83 2.78
CA ILE A 452 8.92 -5.01 3.58
C ILE A 452 7.90 -5.83 2.80
N CYS A 453 7.85 -7.13 3.06
CA CYS A 453 6.90 -8.03 2.41
C CYS A 453 6.33 -9.01 3.45
N CYS A 454 6.41 -10.30 3.15
CA CYS A 454 6.07 -11.38 4.07
C CYS A 454 7.02 -11.50 5.27
N THR A 455 8.13 -10.78 5.27
CA THR A 455 9.05 -10.64 6.41
C THR A 455 9.42 -9.16 6.58
N PRO A 456 9.95 -8.76 7.74
CA PRO A 456 10.01 -9.50 9.02
C PRO A 456 8.62 -9.65 9.68
N ASP A 457 8.54 -10.31 10.83
CA ASP A 457 7.32 -10.30 11.66
C ASP A 457 7.03 -8.89 12.21
N HIS A 458 8.09 -8.21 12.68
CA HIS A 458 8.04 -6.83 13.14
C HIS A 458 9.31 -6.08 12.71
N PRO A 459 9.19 -4.79 12.34
CA PRO A 459 7.94 -4.09 12.03
C PRO A 459 7.33 -4.55 10.70
N ASN A 460 6.00 -4.66 10.65
CA ASN A 460 5.24 -4.95 9.43
C ASN A 460 3.84 -4.30 9.46
N THR A 461 2.99 -4.58 8.46
CA THR A 461 1.64 -4.03 8.32
C THR A 461 0.58 -5.12 8.20
N PHE A 462 0.81 -6.24 8.88
CA PHE A 462 -0.16 -7.32 9.01
C PHE A 462 -1.33 -6.86 9.89
N ILE A 463 -2.45 -7.59 9.85
CA ILE A 463 -3.61 -7.28 10.68
C ILE A 463 -3.26 -7.42 12.17
N GLN A 464 -2.43 -8.40 12.52
CA GLN A 464 -1.95 -8.60 13.88
C GLN A 464 -0.82 -7.64 14.31
N SER A 465 -0.20 -6.92 13.36
CA SER A 465 0.84 -5.94 13.69
C SER A 465 0.27 -4.84 14.58
N PRO A 466 1.03 -4.37 15.59
CA PRO A 466 0.73 -3.09 16.24
C PRO A 466 0.45 -2.02 15.18
N LEU A 467 -0.73 -1.40 15.23
CA LEU A 467 -1.20 -0.53 14.16
C LEU A 467 -0.28 0.67 13.92
N ILE A 468 0.47 1.10 14.94
CA ILE A 468 1.47 2.15 14.83
C ILE A 468 2.54 1.84 13.76
N GLU A 469 2.88 0.56 13.53
CA GLU A 469 3.89 0.15 12.54
C GLU A 469 3.55 0.65 11.13
N ALA A 470 2.26 0.73 10.78
CA ALA A 470 1.79 1.26 9.50
C ALA A 470 2.20 2.73 9.31
N ARG A 471 2.08 3.54 10.37
CA ARG A 471 2.52 4.95 10.39
C ARG A 471 4.05 5.09 10.38
N LEU A 472 4.74 4.16 11.04
CA LEU A 472 6.20 4.20 11.17
C LEU A 472 6.96 3.93 9.87
N THR A 473 6.33 3.35 8.85
CA THR A 473 6.95 3.16 7.52
C THR A 473 7.63 4.44 7.01
N SER A 474 6.94 5.57 7.09
CA SER A 474 7.48 6.87 6.67
C SER A 474 8.55 7.42 7.63
N TRP A 475 8.39 7.20 8.93
CA TRP A 475 9.37 7.59 9.95
C TRP A 475 10.69 6.84 9.81
N MET A 476 10.61 5.52 9.59
CA MET A 476 11.75 4.66 9.32
C MET A 476 12.43 5.05 8.02
N THR A 477 11.67 5.36 6.96
CA THR A 477 12.25 5.84 5.69
C THR A 477 13.11 7.08 5.93
N TYR A 478 12.61 8.05 6.69
CA TYR A 478 13.37 9.25 7.05
C TYR A 478 14.58 8.92 7.94
N GLN A 479 14.40 8.10 8.99
CA GLN A 479 15.49 7.73 9.89
C GLN A 479 16.61 7.03 9.15
N MET A 480 16.31 6.15 8.20
CA MET A 480 17.31 5.46 7.39
C MET A 480 17.93 6.33 6.29
N ASP A 481 17.40 7.53 6.04
CA ASP A 481 17.75 8.39 4.89
C ASP A 481 17.53 7.66 3.55
N MET A 482 16.54 6.79 3.44
CA MET A 482 16.17 6.17 2.15
C MET A 482 15.33 7.15 1.32
N ASP A 483 15.31 6.97 -0.01
CA ASP A 483 14.56 7.86 -0.92
C ASP A 483 13.05 7.64 -0.88
N GLY A 484 12.64 6.44 -0.48
CA GLY A 484 11.26 6.04 -0.59
C GLY A 484 11.00 4.66 -0.03
N TYR A 485 9.74 4.26 -0.12
CA TYR A 485 9.25 2.97 0.32
C TYR A 485 8.39 2.35 -0.77
N GLU A 486 8.69 1.09 -1.07
CA GLU A 486 7.96 0.30 -2.04
C GLU A 486 7.26 -0.87 -1.35
N ASN A 487 6.06 -1.21 -1.83
CA ASN A 487 5.42 -2.46 -1.47
C ASN A 487 4.77 -3.11 -2.69
N TRP A 488 4.85 -4.44 -2.75
CA TRP A 488 4.30 -5.25 -3.82
C TRP A 488 2.77 -5.22 -3.91
N LYS A 489 2.11 -4.60 -2.92
CA LYS A 489 0.65 -4.57 -2.78
C LYS A 489 0.06 -3.16 -2.63
N PHE A 490 -1.11 -3.01 -3.21
CA PHE A 490 -2.14 -2.07 -2.76
C PHE A 490 -3.44 -2.83 -2.45
N ALA A 491 -3.88 -3.61 -3.43
CA ALA A 491 -5.18 -4.29 -3.44
C ALA A 491 -5.12 -5.58 -4.26
N ILE A 492 -4.35 -6.59 -3.82
CA ILE A 492 -4.38 -7.93 -4.41
C ILE A 492 -5.35 -8.77 -3.59
N TRP A 493 -6.57 -8.95 -4.07
CA TRP A 493 -7.58 -9.64 -3.28
C TRP A 493 -7.60 -11.15 -3.58
N PRO A 494 -7.55 -12.02 -2.55
CA PRO A 494 -7.92 -13.42 -2.69
C PRO A 494 -9.43 -13.57 -2.93
N SER A 495 -9.93 -14.80 -3.05
CA SER A 495 -11.34 -15.05 -3.41
C SER A 495 -12.38 -14.60 -2.37
N ASP A 496 -12.01 -14.50 -1.08
CA ASP A 496 -12.87 -14.01 0.00
C ASP A 496 -12.09 -13.10 0.99
N PRO A 497 -11.74 -11.87 0.58
CA PRO A 497 -10.84 -10.99 1.34
C PRO A 497 -11.46 -10.45 2.63
N TRP A 498 -12.77 -10.68 2.86
CA TRP A 498 -13.47 -10.22 4.07
C TRP A 498 -13.50 -11.28 5.17
N ASN A 499 -13.64 -12.57 4.81
CA ASN A 499 -13.73 -13.65 5.81
C ASN A 499 -12.47 -14.52 5.89
N ARG A 500 -11.60 -14.49 4.88
CA ARG A 500 -10.33 -15.23 4.87
C ARG A 500 -9.24 -14.32 4.29
N VAL A 501 -8.69 -13.48 5.17
CA VAL A 501 -7.76 -12.40 4.79
C VAL A 501 -6.37 -12.94 4.47
N SER A 502 -5.87 -13.92 5.25
CA SER A 502 -4.59 -14.58 4.97
C SER A 502 -4.64 -15.41 3.70
N TYR A 503 -3.48 -15.55 3.07
CA TYR A 503 -3.32 -16.36 1.87
C TYR A 503 -1.97 -17.04 1.92
N LYS A 504 -1.92 -18.38 1.83
CA LYS A 504 -0.68 -19.16 1.99
C LYS A 504 0.01 -18.98 3.34
N ASP A 505 -0.75 -18.79 4.40
CA ASP A 505 -0.26 -18.86 5.79
C ASP A 505 0.59 -20.15 6.00
N PRO A 506 1.79 -20.08 6.60
CA PRO A 506 2.44 -18.94 7.25
C PRO A 506 3.34 -18.08 6.37
N SER A 507 3.33 -18.28 5.04
CA SER A 507 4.14 -17.49 4.12
C SER A 507 3.61 -16.07 3.99
N TRP A 508 2.32 -15.86 3.67
CA TRP A 508 1.73 -14.52 3.62
C TRP A 508 0.60 -14.39 4.63
N LEU A 509 0.91 -13.65 5.70
CA LEU A 509 -0.01 -13.42 6.81
C LEU A 509 -1.18 -12.52 6.42
N SER A 510 -2.19 -12.48 7.28
CA SER A 510 -3.36 -11.61 7.14
C SER A 510 -2.93 -10.15 6.99
N GLY A 511 -3.36 -9.51 5.89
CA GLY A 511 -2.97 -8.15 5.53
C GLY A 511 -1.70 -8.05 4.68
N ASP A 512 -1.06 -9.17 4.34
CA ASP A 512 0.13 -9.15 3.48
C ASP A 512 -0.18 -8.91 2.00
N MET A 513 -1.43 -9.04 1.55
CA MET A 513 -1.79 -8.91 0.13
C MET A 513 -2.48 -7.59 -0.23
N PHE A 514 -2.98 -6.83 0.76
CA PHE A 514 -3.73 -5.61 0.50
C PHE A 514 -3.81 -4.68 1.73
N TYR A 515 -3.92 -3.37 1.44
CA TYR A 515 -4.18 -2.31 2.41
C TYR A 515 -5.65 -1.90 2.46
N VAL A 516 -6.39 -2.10 1.36
CA VAL A 516 -7.80 -1.71 1.23
C VAL A 516 -8.64 -2.92 0.84
N TYR A 517 -9.95 -2.89 1.13
CA TYR A 517 -10.88 -3.97 0.85
C TYR A 517 -11.75 -3.67 -0.39
N PRO A 518 -12.26 -4.68 -1.11
CA PRO A 518 -13.16 -4.42 -2.22
C PRO A 518 -14.54 -4.01 -1.71
N ASN A 519 -15.13 -2.96 -2.29
CA ASN A 519 -16.47 -2.47 -1.96
C ASN A 519 -17.43 -2.63 -3.15
N HIS A 520 -18.69 -2.97 -2.90
CA HIS A 520 -19.70 -3.23 -3.94
C HIS A 520 -19.91 -2.07 -4.93
N ASN A 521 -19.56 -0.84 -4.56
CA ASN A 521 -19.65 0.35 -5.41
C ASN A 521 -18.42 0.55 -6.34
N GLY A 522 -17.47 -0.40 -6.36
CA GLY A 522 -16.25 -0.35 -7.18
C GLY A 522 -15.17 0.59 -6.65
N LYS A 523 -15.36 1.21 -5.48
CA LYS A 523 -14.34 2.00 -4.78
C LYS A 523 -13.56 1.12 -3.79
N PRO A 524 -12.29 1.44 -3.48
CA PRO A 524 -11.62 0.80 -2.36
C PRO A 524 -12.31 1.20 -1.03
N CYS A 525 -12.58 0.22 -0.18
CA CYS A 525 -12.93 0.44 1.22
C CYS A 525 -11.62 0.61 2.00
N SER A 526 -11.43 1.78 2.63
CA SER A 526 -10.20 2.07 3.38
C SER A 526 -10.04 1.13 4.58
N SER A 527 -8.84 1.13 5.17
CA SER A 527 -8.54 0.45 6.42
C SER A 527 -7.79 1.37 7.38
N VAL A 528 -7.85 1.06 8.66
CA VAL A 528 -7.08 1.78 9.68
C VAL A 528 -5.57 1.71 9.41
N ARG A 529 -5.07 0.62 8.80
CA ARG A 529 -3.65 0.52 8.37
C ARG A 529 -3.34 1.50 7.24
N TRP A 530 -4.22 1.58 6.24
CA TRP A 530 -4.06 2.48 5.10
C TRP A 530 -4.05 3.95 5.53
N GLU A 531 -4.98 4.33 6.41
CA GLU A 531 -5.02 5.71 6.92
C GLU A 531 -3.83 6.02 7.83
N ASN A 532 -3.33 5.07 8.62
CA ASN A 532 -2.09 5.28 9.38
C ASN A 532 -0.86 5.46 8.48
N ILE A 533 -0.75 4.75 7.35
CA ILE A 533 0.27 5.02 6.32
C ILE A 533 0.15 6.46 5.80
N ARG A 534 -1.07 6.91 5.48
CA ARG A 534 -1.33 8.30 5.04
C ARG A 534 -0.88 9.32 6.10
N LEU A 535 -1.20 9.11 7.36
CA LEU A 535 -0.74 9.97 8.46
C LEU A 535 0.79 9.98 8.56
N GLY A 536 1.45 8.84 8.35
CA GLY A 536 2.91 8.73 8.32
C GLY A 536 3.55 9.54 7.18
N LEU A 537 2.94 9.54 5.99
CA LEU A 537 3.42 10.35 4.86
C LEU A 537 3.32 11.85 5.16
N GLN A 538 2.29 12.29 5.88
CA GLN A 538 2.19 13.68 6.34
C GLN A 538 3.27 14.02 7.38
N ASP A 539 3.59 13.09 8.28
CA ASP A 539 4.71 13.28 9.21
C ASP A 539 6.04 13.41 8.48
N TYR A 540 6.26 12.63 7.41
CA TYR A 540 7.45 12.76 6.58
C TYR A 540 7.60 14.17 6.00
N ASN A 541 6.50 14.76 5.53
CA ASN A 541 6.50 16.14 5.05
C ASN A 541 6.92 17.14 6.14
N LEU A 542 6.48 16.95 7.40
CA LEU A 542 6.95 17.76 8.52
C LEU A 542 8.46 17.64 8.74
N PHE A 543 9.02 16.42 8.61
CA PHE A 543 10.47 16.22 8.71
C PHE A 543 11.23 16.95 7.60
N ARG A 544 10.77 16.81 6.35
CA ARG A 544 11.35 17.49 5.18
C ARG A 544 11.31 19.00 5.31
N MET A 545 10.20 19.56 5.80
CA MET A 545 10.08 21.00 6.01
C MET A 545 11.12 21.54 7.00
N LEU A 546 11.45 20.80 8.06
CA LEU A 546 12.52 21.21 8.99
C LEU A 546 13.91 21.09 8.37
N GLU A 547 14.15 20.05 7.59
CA GLU A 547 15.41 19.87 6.87
C GLU A 547 15.66 21.00 5.86
N GLU A 548 14.62 21.43 5.14
CA GLU A 548 14.66 22.61 4.26
C GLU A 548 14.96 23.92 5.00
N LYS A 549 14.64 23.99 6.30
CA LYS A 549 15.03 25.10 7.19
C LYS A 549 16.45 24.95 7.76
N GLY A 550 17.20 23.95 7.32
CA GLY A 550 18.61 23.73 7.68
C GLY A 550 18.83 22.84 8.90
N VAL A 551 17.80 22.17 9.41
CA VAL A 551 17.97 21.17 10.48
C VAL A 551 18.62 19.91 9.87
N SER A 552 19.77 19.51 10.40
CA SER A 552 20.49 18.36 9.84
C SER A 552 19.78 17.02 10.13
N LEU A 553 19.95 16.03 9.26
CA LEU A 553 19.45 14.66 9.50
C LEU A 553 19.88 14.09 10.86
N ARG A 554 21.13 14.34 11.26
CA ARG A 554 21.65 13.92 12.56
C ARG A 554 20.83 14.51 13.71
N GLU A 555 20.58 15.81 13.66
CA GLU A 555 19.78 16.49 14.67
C GLU A 555 18.32 16.01 14.65
N MET A 556 17.76 15.76 13.46
CA MET A 556 16.42 15.20 13.30
C MET A 556 16.29 13.83 13.98
N ARG A 557 17.28 12.95 13.77
CA ARG A 557 17.34 11.63 14.43
C ARG A 557 17.41 11.76 15.95
N GLU A 558 18.42 12.49 16.45
CA GLU A 558 18.70 12.60 17.89
C GLU A 558 17.53 13.22 18.67
N LEU A 559 16.82 14.22 18.11
CA LEU A 559 15.76 14.94 18.82
C LEU A 559 14.36 14.34 18.66
N TYR A 560 14.09 13.70 17.52
CA TYR A 560 12.71 13.37 17.14
C TYR A 560 12.47 11.89 16.85
N LEU A 561 13.47 11.14 16.34
CA LEU A 561 13.27 9.75 15.92
C LEU A 561 13.80 8.75 16.95
N ASP A 562 15.05 8.92 17.38
CA ASP A 562 15.72 8.04 18.34
C ASP A 562 15.04 7.95 19.73
N PRO A 563 14.26 8.96 20.21
CA PRO A 563 13.48 8.79 21.42
C PRO A 563 12.35 7.75 21.34
N VAL A 564 11.90 7.40 20.13
CA VAL A 564 10.75 6.53 19.90
C VAL A 564 11.04 5.36 18.95
N LEU A 565 12.23 5.33 18.33
CA LEU A 565 12.74 4.28 17.46
C LEU A 565 14.16 3.91 17.90
N THR A 566 14.55 2.65 17.78
CA THR A 566 15.96 2.27 17.90
C THR A 566 16.78 3.06 16.88
N PRO A 567 17.93 3.66 17.27
CA PRO A 567 18.81 4.33 16.34
C PRO A 567 19.17 3.43 15.16
N PHE A 568 19.16 3.97 13.94
CA PHE A 568 19.35 3.17 12.74
C PHE A 568 20.66 2.39 12.75
N GLU A 569 21.72 2.98 13.31
CA GLU A 569 23.06 2.41 13.44
C GLU A 569 23.11 1.26 14.47
N GLU A 570 22.17 1.20 15.41
CA GLU A 570 22.11 0.19 16.47
C GLU A 570 21.23 -1.01 16.11
N ALA A 571 20.31 -0.83 15.15
CA ALA A 571 19.41 -1.89 14.73
C ALA A 571 20.16 -3.10 14.15
N LYS A 572 19.62 -4.31 14.28
CA LYS A 572 20.29 -5.52 13.78
C LYS A 572 19.30 -6.53 13.22
N VAL A 573 19.83 -7.43 12.40
CA VAL A 573 19.11 -8.59 11.88
C VAL A 573 19.80 -9.82 12.44
N GLU A 574 19.02 -10.73 13.01
CA GLU A 574 19.48 -12.06 13.39
C GLU A 574 18.74 -13.11 12.55
N PHE A 575 19.51 -14.01 11.97
CA PHE A 575 18.99 -15.13 11.20
C PHE A 575 19.06 -16.39 12.06
N ASP A 576 17.90 -17.00 12.33
CA ASP A 576 17.83 -18.30 12.99
C ASP A 576 17.89 -19.41 11.95
N VAL A 577 18.79 -20.38 12.14
CA VAL A 577 18.89 -21.59 11.31
C VAL A 577 17.62 -22.43 11.30
N TYR A 578 16.72 -22.26 12.27
CA TYR A 578 15.44 -22.95 12.36
C TYR A 578 14.23 -22.12 11.88
N SER A 579 14.42 -20.84 11.51
CA SER A 579 13.35 -19.95 11.04
C SER A 579 13.64 -19.43 9.64
N THR A 580 12.62 -19.39 8.79
CA THR A 580 12.70 -18.69 7.49
C THR A 580 12.44 -17.19 7.61
N ARG A 581 12.06 -16.71 8.80
CA ARG A 581 11.79 -15.30 9.08
C ARG A 581 12.90 -14.71 9.95
N PRO A 582 13.60 -13.66 9.51
CA PRO A 582 14.63 -13.02 10.30
C PRO A 582 14.03 -12.27 11.50
N GLU A 583 14.72 -12.32 12.63
CA GLU A 583 14.41 -11.49 13.79
C GLU A 583 15.07 -10.12 13.60
N ILE A 584 14.28 -9.05 13.70
CA ILE A 584 14.79 -7.69 13.61
C ILE A 584 14.85 -7.09 15.00
N HIS A 585 16.06 -6.77 15.42
CA HIS A 585 16.35 -5.99 16.63
C HIS A 585 16.16 -4.50 16.29
N PHE A 586 14.90 -4.10 16.17
CA PHE A 586 14.47 -2.72 15.95
C PHE A 586 13.29 -2.42 16.87
N GLY A 587 13.57 -1.77 18.00
CA GLY A 587 12.56 -1.35 18.95
C GLY A 587 11.87 -0.07 18.52
N TYR A 588 10.62 0.10 18.94
CA TYR A 588 9.85 1.31 18.74
C TYR A 588 8.83 1.45 19.88
N SER A 589 8.42 2.68 20.20
CA SER A 589 7.38 2.91 21.20
C SER A 589 6.03 2.36 20.72
N ARG A 590 5.29 1.71 21.60
CA ARG A 590 3.89 1.31 21.34
C ARG A 590 2.89 2.30 21.90
N ASP A 591 3.37 3.37 22.53
CA ASP A 591 2.52 4.41 23.10
C ASP A 591 2.39 5.57 22.11
N TYR A 592 1.19 5.73 21.54
CA TYR A 592 0.89 6.80 20.59
C TYR A 592 1.23 8.20 21.13
N ARG A 593 1.18 8.39 22.46
CA ARG A 593 1.47 9.66 23.12
C ARG A 593 2.91 10.12 22.91
N ASP A 594 3.85 9.19 22.78
CA ASP A 594 5.24 9.52 22.52
C ASP A 594 5.39 10.18 21.14
N TYR A 595 4.70 9.65 20.14
CA TYR A 595 4.69 10.21 18.79
C TYR A 595 4.01 11.57 18.75
N GLU A 596 2.87 11.77 19.39
CA GLU A 596 2.23 13.10 19.46
C GLU A 596 3.12 14.13 20.18
N ASN A 597 3.83 13.74 21.22
CA ASN A 597 4.79 14.61 21.89
C ASN A 597 5.95 15.03 20.96
N ILE A 598 6.46 14.10 20.14
CA ILE A 598 7.45 14.40 19.11
C ILE A 598 6.88 15.35 18.05
N ARG A 599 5.67 15.06 17.54
CA ARG A 599 4.99 15.89 16.54
C ARG A 599 4.75 17.31 17.04
N ALA A 600 4.28 17.47 18.28
CA ALA A 600 4.11 18.78 18.89
C ALA A 600 5.42 19.59 18.96
N LYS A 601 6.55 18.93 19.28
CA LYS A 601 7.87 19.58 19.27
C LYS A 601 8.32 19.97 17.85
N LEU A 602 8.12 19.09 16.87
CA LEU A 602 8.45 19.34 15.46
C LEU A 602 7.67 20.53 14.91
N ILE A 603 6.35 20.51 15.09
CA ILE A 603 5.44 21.56 14.64
C ILE A 603 5.73 22.88 15.35
N GLY A 604 5.99 22.85 16.66
CA GLY A 604 6.39 24.04 17.41
C GLY A 604 7.68 24.67 16.88
N ARG A 605 8.66 23.85 16.48
CA ARG A 605 9.89 24.33 15.84
C ARG A 605 9.61 24.91 14.45
N LEU A 606 8.78 24.27 13.63
CA LEU A 606 8.37 24.79 12.32
C LEU A 606 7.69 26.15 12.44
N ALA A 607 6.76 26.29 13.39
CA ALA A 607 6.07 27.56 13.64
C ALA A 607 7.04 28.67 14.05
N SER A 608 8.13 28.36 14.75
CA SER A 608 9.13 29.37 15.13
C SER A 608 9.86 29.99 13.93
N PHE A 609 10.00 29.25 12.81
CA PHE A 609 10.60 29.74 11.57
C PHE A 609 9.66 30.62 10.73
N GLN A 610 8.39 30.78 11.11
CA GLN A 610 7.43 31.63 10.42
C GLN A 610 7.27 33.01 11.09
N ILE A 611 7.91 33.21 12.25
CA ILE A 611 7.86 34.44 13.04
C ILE A 611 8.99 35.41 12.67
N ASP A 612 9.96 34.95 11.87
CA ASP A 612 11.03 35.74 11.23
C ASP A 612 10.68 36.05 9.76
#